data_AF-A0A3B8LAY3-F1
#
_entry.id   AF-A0A3B8LAY3-F1
#
_cell.length_a   1.000
_cell.length_b   1.000
_cell.length_c   1.000
_cell.angle_alpha   90.00
_cell.angle_beta   90.00
_cell.angle_gamma   90.00
#
_symmetry.space_group_name_H-M   'P 1'
#
loop_
_entity.id
_entity.type
_entity.pdbx_description
1 polymer ?
#
loop_
_entity_poly.entity_id
_entity_poly.type
_entity_poly.pdbx_seq_one_letter_code
_entity_poly.pdbx_strand_id
1 'polypeptide(L)'
;GSENTNLPAYVVMHGKKPRGGDPVWSSGFLPSVYQATALDPRQAKPIDNLQRSGELTDPQQRSLLDALRAANNRHAKTRPFDRDLTARLESFELAYRMQVAAPEAFDIGRETKQTQEAYGLNTPESKDYGRQCLTARRLIERGVRF
;
A
#
# COMPACT_ATOMS: atom_id res chain seq x y z
N GLY A 1 1.15 9.64 9.47
CA GLY A 1 2.58 9.30 9.41
C GLY A 1 2.79 8.00 10.15
N SER A 2 3.48 7.03 9.55
CA SER A 2 3.55 5.63 10.02
C SER A 2 4.91 5.33 10.66
N GLU A 3 4.91 4.54 11.74
CA GLU A 3 6.13 3.95 12.32
C GLU A 3 6.61 2.74 11.50
N ASN A 4 5.77 2.23 10.61
CA ASN A 4 6.09 1.15 9.69
C ASN A 4 6.60 1.69 8.36
N THR A 5 7.83 1.31 8.02
CA THR A 5 8.49 1.68 6.76
C THR A 5 8.14 0.76 5.59
N ASN A 6 7.48 -0.38 5.85
CA ASN A 6 7.17 -1.42 4.87
C ASN A 6 5.71 -1.37 4.38
N LEU A 7 4.87 -0.56 5.01
CA LEU A 7 3.46 -0.38 4.65
C LEU A 7 3.16 1.09 4.37
N PRO A 8 2.11 1.42 3.60
CA PRO A 8 1.73 2.80 3.32
C PRO A 8 1.48 3.58 4.60
N ALA A 9 1.86 4.86 4.61
CA ALA A 9 1.56 5.74 5.75
C ALA A 9 0.07 6.12 5.80
N TYR A 10 -0.54 6.37 4.64
CA TYR A 10 -1.94 6.74 4.51
C TYR A 10 -2.67 5.77 3.59
N VAL A 11 -3.81 5.28 4.07
CA VAL A 11 -4.62 4.24 3.43
C VAL A 11 -6.05 4.71 3.30
N VAL A 12 -6.66 4.44 2.15
CA VAL A 12 -8.10 4.65 1.94
C VAL A 12 -8.75 3.33 1.52
N MET A 13 -9.79 2.94 2.25
CA MET A 13 -10.66 1.83 1.90
C MET A 13 -11.99 2.36 1.37
N HIS A 14 -12.45 1.83 0.23
CA HIS A 14 -13.68 2.29 -0.39
C HIS A 14 -14.54 1.13 -0.91
N GLY A 15 -15.86 1.24 -0.77
CA GLY A 15 -16.79 0.29 -1.40
C GLY A 15 -16.90 0.48 -2.92
N LYS A 16 -16.86 1.72 -3.40
CA LYS A 16 -16.84 2.09 -4.81
C LYS A 16 -15.88 3.26 -5.01
N LYS A 17 -15.03 3.22 -6.04
CA LYS A 17 -14.16 4.36 -6.35
C LYS A 17 -15.00 5.62 -6.62
N PRO A 18 -14.61 6.78 -6.07
CA PRO A 18 -15.32 8.03 -6.29
C PRO A 18 -15.23 8.43 -7.77
N ARG A 19 -16.18 9.25 -8.23
CA ARG A 19 -16.07 9.88 -9.55
C ARG A 19 -14.83 10.78 -9.54
N GLY A 20 -13.89 10.55 -10.46
CA GLY A 20 -12.59 11.23 -10.48
C GLY A 20 -11.40 10.36 -10.04
N GLY A 21 -11.65 9.17 -9.47
CA GLY A 21 -10.61 8.20 -9.13
C GLY A 21 -9.74 8.59 -7.93
N ASP A 22 -8.54 8.02 -7.87
CA ASP A 22 -7.60 8.20 -6.77
C ASP A 22 -7.13 9.66 -6.52
N PRO A 23 -7.13 10.59 -7.51
CA PRO A 23 -6.87 12.01 -7.28
C PRO A 23 -7.78 12.69 -6.23
N VAL A 24 -8.96 12.12 -5.94
CA VAL A 24 -9.84 12.62 -4.87
C VAL A 24 -9.18 12.50 -3.48
N TRP A 25 -8.23 11.57 -3.32
CA TRP A 25 -7.44 11.39 -2.10
C TRP A 25 -6.01 11.91 -2.26
N SER A 26 -5.84 12.92 -3.11
CA SER A 26 -4.57 13.59 -3.36
C SER A 26 -3.93 14.07 -2.05
N SER A 27 -2.60 13.94 -1.98
CA SER A 27 -1.74 14.56 -0.97
C SER A 27 -1.72 16.11 -1.05
N GLY A 28 -2.37 16.69 -2.06
CA GLY A 28 -2.50 18.12 -2.24
C GLY A 28 -1.16 18.77 -2.54
N PHE A 29 -0.70 19.61 -1.61
CA PHE A 29 0.61 20.27 -1.68
C PHE A 29 1.72 19.46 -1.00
N LEU A 30 1.38 18.37 -0.31
CA LEU A 30 2.36 17.50 0.33
C LEU A 30 3.07 16.65 -0.74
N PRO A 31 4.33 16.24 -0.51
CA PRO A 31 5.02 15.35 -1.43
C PRO A 31 4.25 14.03 -1.66
N SER A 32 4.41 13.43 -2.85
CA SER A 32 3.64 12.23 -3.25
C SER A 32 3.84 11.02 -2.35
N VAL A 33 4.84 11.01 -1.46
CA VAL A 33 5.00 9.99 -0.42
C VAL A 33 3.84 9.97 0.60
N TYR A 34 3.08 11.06 0.69
CA TYR A 34 1.86 11.18 1.50
C TYR A 34 0.59 10.86 0.72
N GLN A 35 0.71 10.44 -0.54
CA GLN A 35 -0.44 10.05 -1.36
C GLN A 35 -1.14 8.84 -0.74
N ALA A 36 -2.47 8.91 -0.65
CA ALA A 36 -3.26 7.79 -0.17
C ALA A 36 -3.05 6.55 -1.02
N THR A 37 -2.76 5.41 -0.38
CA THR A 37 -2.85 4.12 -1.05
C THR A 37 -4.30 3.63 -0.96
N ALA A 38 -4.98 3.64 -2.10
CA ALA A 38 -6.31 3.06 -2.22
C ALA A 38 -6.21 1.53 -2.11
N LEU A 39 -7.07 0.93 -1.29
CA LEU A 39 -7.14 -0.51 -1.16
C LEU A 39 -8.59 -1.03 -1.08
N ASP A 40 -8.79 -2.21 -1.66
CA ASP A 40 -10.07 -2.92 -1.65
C ASP A 40 -9.92 -4.26 -0.91
N PRO A 41 -10.28 -4.34 0.39
CA PRO A 41 -10.09 -5.53 1.19
C PRO A 41 -11.06 -6.67 0.85
N ARG A 42 -11.97 -6.46 -0.10
CA ARG A 42 -12.87 -7.49 -0.63
C ARG A 42 -12.20 -8.32 -1.72
N GLN A 43 -11.17 -7.77 -2.37
CA GLN A 43 -10.44 -8.46 -3.43
C GLN A 43 -9.33 -9.34 -2.85
N ALA A 44 -8.99 -10.41 -3.57
CA ALA A 44 -7.83 -11.25 -3.24
C ALA A 44 -6.50 -10.48 -3.37
N LYS A 45 -6.48 -9.41 -4.18
CA LYS A 45 -5.35 -8.50 -4.36
C LYS A 45 -5.81 -7.10 -3.92
N PRO A 46 -5.66 -6.73 -2.64
CA PRO A 46 -6.24 -5.49 -2.13
C PRO A 46 -5.61 -4.22 -2.69
N ILE A 47 -4.38 -4.32 -3.19
CA ILE A 47 -3.63 -3.19 -3.77
C ILE A 47 -3.33 -3.52 -5.24
N ASP A 48 -3.80 -2.65 -6.12
CA ASP A 48 -3.60 -2.77 -7.56
C ASP A 48 -2.10 -2.73 -7.90
N ASN A 49 -1.68 -3.56 -8.87
CA ASN A 49 -0.31 -3.60 -9.40
C ASN A 49 0.80 -3.87 -8.36
N LEU A 50 0.45 -4.31 -7.14
CA LEU A 50 1.45 -4.64 -6.13
C LEU A 50 2.10 -5.99 -6.40
N GLN A 51 1.37 -6.94 -6.99
CA GLN A 51 1.92 -8.26 -7.26
C GLN A 51 3.07 -8.19 -8.27
N ARG A 52 4.14 -8.89 -7.93
CA ARG A 52 5.30 -9.04 -8.76
C ARG A 52 4.99 -9.90 -10.00
N SER A 53 5.57 -9.56 -11.15
CA SER A 53 5.63 -10.47 -12.28
C SER A 53 6.53 -11.67 -11.94
N GLY A 54 6.09 -12.89 -12.23
CA GLY A 54 6.85 -14.12 -11.95
C GLY A 54 8.12 -14.29 -12.79
N GLU A 55 8.46 -13.31 -13.62
CA GLU A 55 9.58 -13.33 -14.56
C GLU A 55 10.94 -13.03 -13.90
N LEU A 56 10.92 -12.40 -12.73
CA LEU A 56 12.13 -12.01 -12.01
C LEU A 56 12.22 -12.73 -10.66
N THR A 57 13.43 -13.17 -10.29
CA THR A 57 13.77 -13.69 -8.95
C THR A 57 14.10 -12.55 -7.98
N ASP A 58 13.89 -12.71 -6.66
CA ASP A 58 14.15 -11.65 -5.65
C ASP A 58 15.47 -10.88 -5.86
N PRO A 59 16.61 -11.56 -6.10
CA PRO A 59 17.87 -10.86 -6.34
C PRO A 59 17.87 -10.01 -7.62
N GLN A 60 17.18 -10.46 -8.67
CA GLN A 60 17.10 -9.73 -9.94
C GLN A 60 16.27 -8.46 -9.82
N GLN A 61 15.10 -8.50 -9.16
CA GLN A 61 14.32 -7.28 -8.94
C GLN A 61 15.03 -6.32 -7.99
N ARG A 62 15.70 -6.82 -6.96
CA ARG A 62 16.52 -5.97 -6.09
C ARG A 62 17.62 -5.26 -6.89
N SER A 63 18.33 -6.00 -7.73
CA SER A 63 19.37 -5.44 -8.59
C SER A 63 18.82 -4.40 -9.58
N LEU A 64 17.63 -4.63 -10.14
CA LEU A 64 16.95 -3.68 -11.01
C LEU A 64 16.60 -2.38 -10.27
N LEU A 65 16.03 -2.49 -9.06
CA LEU A 65 15.71 -1.34 -8.22
C LEU A 65 16.97 -0.55 -7.83
N ASP A 66 18.07 -1.24 -7.51
CA ASP A 66 19.36 -0.61 -7.22
C ASP A 66 19.93 0.13 -8.44
N ALA A 67 19.82 -0.45 -9.64
CA ALA A 67 20.23 0.20 -10.88
C ALA A 67 19.38 1.45 -11.19
N LEU A 68 18.06 1.36 -11.02
CA LEU A 68 17.12 2.48 -11.17
C LEU A 68 17.42 3.59 -10.16
N ARG A 69 17.67 3.24 -8.89
CA ARG A 69 18.09 4.16 -7.84
C ARG A 69 19.38 4.88 -8.22
N ALA A 70 20.40 4.16 -8.70
CA ALA A 70 21.66 4.75 -9.12
C ALA A 70 21.51 5.71 -10.32
N ALA A 71 20.71 5.32 -11.33
CA ALA A 71 20.41 6.16 -12.48
C ALA A 71 19.65 7.44 -12.07
N ASN A 72 18.62 7.30 -11.24
CA ASN A 72 17.84 8.43 -10.73
C ASN A 72 18.68 9.36 -9.86
N ASN A 73 19.56 8.83 -9.01
CA ASN A 73 20.47 9.67 -8.20
C ASN A 73 21.43 10.50 -9.06
N ARG A 74 21.94 9.94 -10.16
CA ARG A 74 22.73 10.70 -11.14
C ARG A 74 21.89 11.78 -11.82
N HIS A 75 20.66 11.45 -12.20
CA HIS A 75 19.75 12.41 -12.83
C HIS A 75 19.36 13.55 -11.86
N ALA A 76 19.06 13.23 -10.60
CA ALA A 76 18.71 14.19 -9.54
C ALA A 76 19.81 15.23 -9.29
N LYS A 77 21.09 14.82 -9.33
CA LYS A 77 22.23 15.74 -9.18
C LYS A 77 22.26 16.86 -10.22
N THR A 78 21.69 16.60 -11.41
CA THR A 78 21.61 17.62 -12.48
C THR A 78 20.39 18.53 -12.36
N ARG A 79 19.42 18.20 -11.49
CA ARG A 79 18.12 18.89 -11.33
C ARG A 79 17.70 18.96 -9.85
N PRO A 80 18.39 19.77 -9.02
CA PRO A 80 18.19 19.77 -7.57
C PRO A 80 16.80 20.24 -7.11
N PHE A 81 16.02 20.90 -7.99
CA PHE A 81 14.68 21.40 -7.68
C PHE A 81 13.54 20.46 -8.12
N ASP A 82 13.85 19.32 -8.73
CA ASP A 82 12.85 18.35 -9.19
C ASP A 82 12.51 17.33 -8.09
N ARG A 83 11.50 17.66 -7.27
CA ARG A 83 11.03 16.84 -6.15
C ARG A 83 10.24 15.60 -6.59
N ASP A 84 9.71 15.60 -7.80
CA ASP A 84 8.86 14.52 -8.30
C ASP A 84 9.67 13.25 -8.57
N LEU A 85 10.93 13.40 -9.01
CA LEU A 85 11.83 12.27 -9.25
C LEU A 85 12.12 11.47 -7.97
N THR A 86 12.44 12.16 -6.88
CA THR A 86 12.72 11.53 -5.58
C THR A 86 11.46 10.82 -5.05
N ALA A 87 10.29 11.44 -5.18
CA ALA A 87 9.03 10.85 -4.72
C ALA A 87 8.70 9.54 -5.47
N ARG A 88 8.94 9.48 -6.79
CA ARG A 88 8.72 8.25 -7.57
C ARG A 88 9.62 7.09 -7.13
N LEU A 89 10.87 7.37 -6.80
CA LEU A 89 11.82 6.35 -6.33
C LEU A 89 11.37 5.75 -4.99
N GLU A 90 10.98 6.61 -4.04
CA GLU A 90 10.46 6.16 -2.75
C GLU A 90 9.19 5.32 -2.91
N SER A 91 8.30 5.66 -3.84
CA SER A 91 7.13 4.84 -4.16
C SER A 91 7.48 3.44 -4.67
N PHE A 92 8.51 3.29 -5.50
CA PHE A 92 8.96 1.97 -5.97
C PHE A 92 9.58 1.14 -4.84
N GLU A 93 10.35 1.75 -3.97
CA GLU A 93 10.93 1.08 -2.79
C GLU A 93 9.87 0.67 -1.77
N LEU A 94 8.87 1.54 -1.56
CA LEU A 94 7.71 1.21 -0.76
C LEU A 94 6.94 0.02 -1.38
N ALA A 95 6.67 0.05 -2.69
CA ALA A 95 6.00 -1.06 -3.38
C ALA A 95 6.78 -2.38 -3.24
N TYR A 96 8.11 -2.36 -3.36
CA TYR A 96 8.95 -3.54 -3.14
C TYR A 96 8.84 -4.08 -1.72
N ARG A 97 8.90 -3.21 -0.69
CA ARG A 97 8.72 -3.64 0.70
C ARG A 97 7.31 -4.17 0.97
N MET A 98 6.31 -3.53 0.38
CA MET A 98 4.91 -3.95 0.46
C MET A 98 4.68 -5.31 -0.19
N GLN A 99 5.40 -5.69 -1.24
CA GLN A 99 5.25 -7.02 -1.85
C GLN A 99 5.45 -8.17 -0.84
N VAL A 100 6.33 -7.96 0.15
CA VAL A 100 6.58 -8.93 1.23
C VAL A 100 5.64 -8.71 2.41
N ALA A 101 5.44 -7.46 2.85
CA ALA A 101 4.70 -7.17 4.08
C ALA A 101 3.16 -7.13 3.92
N ALA A 102 2.67 -6.70 2.75
CA ALA A 102 1.25 -6.51 2.50
C ALA A 102 0.43 -7.82 2.54
N PRO A 103 0.86 -8.94 1.92
CA PRO A 103 0.06 -10.16 1.92
C PRO A 103 -0.32 -10.62 3.33
N GLU A 104 0.64 -10.59 4.26
CA GLU A 104 0.36 -10.90 5.65
C GLU A 104 -0.53 -9.85 6.33
N ALA A 105 -0.29 -8.56 6.09
CA ALA A 105 -1.10 -7.50 6.68
C ALA A 105 -2.59 -7.60 6.30
N PHE A 106 -2.88 -7.99 5.06
CA PHE A 106 -4.23 -8.08 4.52
C PHE A 106 -4.89 -9.46 4.66
N ASP A 107 -4.16 -10.49 5.08
CA ASP A 107 -4.69 -11.84 5.28
C ASP A 107 -5.52 -11.92 6.58
N ILE A 108 -6.80 -11.53 6.47
CA ILE A 108 -7.79 -11.67 7.54
C ILE A 108 -8.14 -13.14 7.83
N GLY A 109 -7.77 -14.08 6.95
CA GLY A 109 -7.97 -15.51 7.17
C GLY A 109 -7.15 -16.05 8.34
N ARG A 110 -6.08 -15.34 8.73
CA ARG A 110 -5.28 -15.63 9.93
C ARG A 110 -5.99 -15.28 11.24
N GLU A 111 -7.13 -14.59 11.19
CA GLU A 111 -7.90 -14.24 12.38
C GLU A 111 -8.78 -15.40 12.85
N THR A 112 -9.00 -15.49 14.15
CA THR A 112 -9.86 -16.54 14.72
C THR A 112 -11.30 -16.40 14.22
N LYS A 113 -12.05 -17.51 14.18
CA LYS A 113 -13.48 -17.49 13.82
C LYS A 113 -14.27 -16.54 14.70
N GLN A 114 -14.00 -16.53 16.00
CA GLN A 114 -14.63 -15.62 16.96
C GLN A 114 -14.38 -14.16 16.60
N THR A 115 -13.15 -13.80 16.22
CA THR A 115 -12.83 -12.44 15.75
C THR A 115 -13.57 -12.11 14.46
N GLN A 116 -13.59 -13.03 13.49
CA GLN A 116 -14.30 -12.81 12.23
C GLN A 116 -15.82 -12.61 12.45
N GLU A 117 -16.42 -13.38 13.35
CA GLU A 117 -17.83 -13.23 13.75
C GLU A 117 -18.08 -11.92 14.50
N ALA A 118 -17.19 -11.52 15.41
CA ALA A 118 -17.30 -10.25 16.13
C ALA A 118 -17.27 -9.02 15.21
N TYR A 119 -16.57 -9.13 14.08
CA TYR A 119 -16.55 -8.11 13.02
C TYR A 119 -17.67 -8.28 11.98
N GLY A 120 -18.58 -9.24 12.14
CA GLY A 120 -19.74 -9.41 11.26
C GLY A 120 -19.45 -10.09 9.91
N LEU A 121 -18.34 -10.83 9.78
CA LEU A 121 -17.98 -11.46 8.50
C LEU A 121 -18.92 -12.60 8.08
N ASN A 122 -19.79 -13.04 8.99
CA ASN A 122 -20.76 -14.12 8.81
C ASN A 122 -22.11 -13.65 8.22
N THR A 123 -22.41 -12.35 8.20
CA THR A 123 -23.67 -11.82 7.63
C THR A 123 -23.41 -11.07 6.31
N PRO A 124 -24.15 -11.36 5.22
CA PRO A 124 -23.93 -10.72 3.93
C PRO A 124 -23.95 -9.19 3.96
N GLU A 125 -24.80 -8.60 4.81
CA GLU A 125 -25.04 -7.16 4.91
C GLU A 125 -23.88 -6.43 5.58
N SER A 126 -23.19 -7.07 6.53
CA SER A 126 -22.12 -6.42 7.30
C SER A 126 -20.71 -6.89 6.89
N LYS A 127 -20.60 -7.99 6.15
CA LYS A 127 -19.33 -8.62 5.77
C LYS A 127 -18.34 -7.67 5.10
N ASP A 128 -18.79 -6.82 4.19
CA ASP A 128 -17.89 -5.90 3.46
C ASP A 128 -17.30 -4.83 4.38
N TYR A 129 -18.14 -4.23 5.23
CA TYR A 129 -17.70 -3.22 6.19
C TYR A 129 -16.87 -3.86 7.31
N GLY A 130 -17.26 -5.03 7.79
CA GLY A 130 -16.51 -5.85 8.74
C GLY A 130 -15.10 -6.16 8.27
N ARG A 131 -14.94 -6.52 6.98
CA ARG A 131 -13.62 -6.70 6.36
C ARG A 131 -12.77 -5.44 6.38
N GLN A 132 -13.36 -4.27 6.10
CA GLN A 132 -12.67 -3.00 6.16
C GLN A 132 -12.19 -2.69 7.58
N CYS A 133 -13.08 -2.84 8.57
CA CYS A 133 -12.74 -2.61 9.99
C CYS A 133 -11.65 -3.58 10.49
N LEU A 134 -11.75 -4.86 10.15
CA LEU A 134 -10.75 -5.86 10.57
C LEU A 134 -9.40 -5.61 9.89
N THR A 135 -9.41 -5.24 8.60
CA THR A 135 -8.20 -4.83 7.89
C THR A 135 -7.58 -3.59 8.52
N ALA A 136 -8.39 -2.58 8.86
CA ALA A 136 -7.93 -1.37 9.55
C ALA A 136 -7.22 -1.71 10.85
N ARG A 137 -7.81 -2.59 11.68
CA ARG A 137 -7.18 -3.04 12.93
C ARG A 137 -5.80 -3.65 12.67
N ARG A 138 -5.70 -4.58 11.71
CA ARG A 138 -4.43 -5.26 11.39
C ARG A 138 -3.35 -4.30 10.89
N LEU A 139 -3.73 -3.25 10.18
CA LEU A 139 -2.83 -2.18 9.73
C LEU A 139 -2.35 -1.33 10.91
N ILE A 140 -3.26 -0.95 11.81
CA ILE A 140 -2.95 -0.19 13.03
C ILE A 140 -1.98 -0.98 13.93
N GLU A 141 -2.24 -2.28 14.16
CA GLU A 141 -1.36 -3.18 14.91
C GLU A 141 0.04 -3.29 14.29
N ARG A 142 0.14 -3.07 12.98
CA ARG A 142 1.40 -3.03 12.24
C ARG A 142 2.00 -1.64 12.14
N GLY A 143 1.48 -0.64 12.85
CA GLY A 143 2.08 0.70 12.92
C GLY A 143 1.72 1.63 11.76
N VAL A 144 0.78 1.25 10.88
CA VAL A 144 0.21 2.17 9.88
C VAL A 144 -0.70 3.16 10.61
N ARG A 145 -0.27 4.42 10.67
CA ARG A 145 -1.00 5.52 11.32
C ARG A 145 -1.24 6.64 10.31
N PHE A 146 -2.51 7.07 10.26
CA PHE A 146 -3.15 8.13 9.44
C PHE A 146 -2.17 9.12 8.79
#